data_AF-H8X653-F1
#
_entry.id   AF-H8X653-F1
#
_cell.length_a   1.000
_cell.length_b   1.000
_cell.length_c   1.000
_cell.angle_alpha   90.00
_cell.angle_beta   90.00
_cell.angle_gamma   90.00
#
_symmetry.space_group_name_H-M   'P 1'
#
loop_
_entity.id
_entity.type
_entity.pdbx_description
1 polymer ?
#
loop_
_entity_poly.entity_id
_entity_poly.type
_entity_poly.pdbx_seq_one_letter_code
_entity_poly.pdbx_strand_id
1 'polypeptide(L)'
;MGPVQAYEANLDKQLRMYKLRKDSLVKAAKYVKDEDKIQHLINYWRTVAQYASNYVFNERSVAIEKMGGFQEWQKRQWEKKNERKREERDVLWERISEELQATSEESRSSMIEQLAEIGFVVSSDGEILEDLHIEIEEAPTFSNEFTMRDLYKILRLDYDLVYK
;
A
#
# COMPACT_ATOMS: atom_id res chain seq x y z
N MET A 1 -6.80 42.90 28.80
CA MET A 1 -8.00 42.94 27.93
C MET A 1 -9.15 43.48 28.75
N GLY A 2 -9.88 44.46 28.23
CA GLY A 2 -11.07 44.99 28.91
C GLY A 2 -12.20 43.95 28.95
N PRO A 3 -13.12 44.01 29.92
CA PRO A 3 -14.25 43.08 30.04
C PRO A 3 -15.12 43.06 28.77
N VAL A 4 -15.20 44.19 28.06
CA VAL A 4 -15.91 44.32 26.78
C VAL A 4 -15.23 43.52 25.66
N GLN A 5 -13.91 43.58 25.54
CA GLN A 5 -13.15 42.83 24.53
C GLN A 5 -13.23 41.31 24.73
N ALA A 6 -13.26 40.86 25.99
CA ALA A 6 -13.44 39.45 26.32
C ALA A 6 -14.86 38.95 25.98
N TYR A 7 -15.86 39.82 26.15
CA TYR A 7 -17.25 39.54 25.76
C TYR A 7 -17.41 39.46 24.24
N GLU A 8 -16.84 40.40 23.49
CA GLU A 8 -16.82 40.39 22.01
C GLU A 8 -16.14 39.14 21.46
N ALA A 9 -14.97 38.75 22.00
CA ALA A 9 -14.29 37.53 21.58
C ALA A 9 -15.10 36.25 21.85
N ASN A 10 -15.87 36.23 22.94
CA ASN A 10 -16.76 35.11 23.27
C ASN A 10 -17.95 35.06 22.29
N LEU A 11 -18.56 36.20 21.99
CA LEU A 11 -19.61 36.32 20.98
C LEU A 11 -19.15 35.87 19.59
N ASP A 12 -17.96 36.29 19.15
CA ASP A 12 -17.39 35.86 17.88
C ASP A 12 -17.18 34.35 17.81
N LYS A 13 -16.69 33.75 18.91
CA LYS A 13 -16.53 32.30 19.01
C LYS A 13 -17.88 31.58 18.90
N GLN A 14 -18.89 32.06 19.62
CA GLN A 14 -20.25 31.51 19.53
C GLN A 14 -20.82 31.66 18.12
N LEU A 15 -20.62 32.81 17.47
CA LEU A 15 -21.12 33.09 16.13
C LEU A 15 -20.48 32.17 15.08
N ARG A 16 -19.18 31.88 15.21
CA ARG A 16 -18.51 30.85 14.38
C ARG A 16 -19.09 29.46 14.60
N MET A 17 -19.32 29.08 15.87
CA MET A 17 -19.92 27.78 16.21
C MET A 17 -21.33 27.63 15.64
N TYR A 18 -22.17 28.66 15.77
CA TYR A 18 -23.53 28.65 15.22
C TYR A 18 -23.54 28.61 13.69
N LYS A 19 -22.63 29.33 13.03
CA LYS A 19 -22.46 29.24 11.56
C LYS A 19 -22.11 27.81 11.14
N LEU A 20 -21.10 27.20 11.77
CA LEU A 20 -20.69 25.83 11.46
C LEU A 20 -21.82 24.81 11.70
N ARG A 21 -22.59 24.99 12.79
CA ARG A 21 -23.75 24.16 13.09
C ARG A 21 -24.86 24.33 12.05
N LYS A 22 -25.17 25.57 11.65
CA LYS A 22 -26.14 25.86 10.59
C LYS A 22 -25.73 25.18 9.28
N ASP A 23 -24.49 25.36 8.84
CA ASP A 23 -24.00 24.78 7.59
C ASP A 23 -24.04 23.26 7.62
N SER A 24 -23.70 22.65 8.76
CA SER A 24 -23.79 21.21 8.97
C SER A 24 -25.24 20.72 8.87
N LEU A 25 -26.19 21.43 9.49
CA LEU A 25 -27.61 21.10 9.44
C LEU A 25 -28.20 21.26 8.03
N VAL A 26 -27.81 22.29 7.29
CA VAL A 26 -28.25 22.49 5.90
C VAL A 26 -27.75 21.35 5.01
N LYS A 27 -26.49 20.92 5.17
CA LYS A 27 -25.95 19.76 4.46
C LYS A 27 -26.68 18.48 4.85
N ALA A 28 -26.90 18.24 6.14
CA ALA A 28 -27.63 17.07 6.63
C ALA A 28 -29.05 17.00 6.07
N ALA A 29 -29.78 18.11 6.07
CA ALA A 29 -31.14 18.17 5.49
C ALA A 29 -31.14 17.84 3.99
N LYS A 30 -30.12 18.28 3.24
CA LYS A 30 -29.96 17.90 1.84
C LYS A 30 -29.69 16.40 1.68
N TYR A 31 -28.81 15.83 2.49
CA TYR A 31 -28.48 14.41 2.43
C TYR A 31 -29.66 13.50 2.78
N VAL A 32 -30.46 13.85 3.78
CA VAL A 32 -31.69 13.13 4.12
C VAL A 32 -32.67 13.12 2.95
N LYS A 33 -32.78 14.23 2.21
CA LYS A 33 -33.67 14.30 1.04
C LYS A 33 -33.21 13.40 -0.10
N ASP A 34 -31.90 13.32 -0.31
CA ASP A 34 -31.31 12.56 -1.41
C ASP A 34 -30.97 11.10 -1.01
N GLU A 35 -31.20 10.71 0.25
CA GLU A 35 -30.76 9.44 0.85
C GLU A 35 -31.24 8.23 0.06
N ASP A 36 -32.53 8.13 -0.24
CA ASP A 36 -33.11 7.02 -1.00
C ASP A 36 -32.51 6.90 -2.40
N LYS A 37 -32.29 8.04 -3.07
CA LYS A 37 -31.69 8.08 -4.42
C LYS A 37 -30.23 7.63 -4.37
N ILE A 38 -29.49 8.10 -3.38
CA ILE A 38 -28.09 7.71 -3.18
C ILE A 38 -28.02 6.21 -2.87
N GLN A 39 -28.87 5.71 -1.97
CA GLN A 39 -28.91 4.30 -1.61
C GLN A 39 -29.29 3.41 -2.81
N HIS A 40 -30.23 3.86 -3.64
CA HIS A 40 -30.57 3.17 -4.89
C HIS A 40 -29.37 3.08 -5.84
N LEU A 41 -28.66 4.19 -6.05
CA LEU A 41 -27.45 4.21 -6.88
C LEU A 41 -26.34 3.32 -6.31
N ILE A 42 -26.12 3.35 -4.99
CA ILE A 42 -25.17 2.46 -4.31
C ILE A 42 -25.52 0.99 -4.60
N ASN A 43 -26.79 0.60 -4.39
CA ASN A 43 -27.22 -0.77 -4.61
C ASN A 43 -27.11 -1.19 -6.09
N TYR A 44 -27.45 -0.30 -7.01
CA TYR A 44 -27.31 -0.53 -8.45
C TYR A 44 -25.85 -0.78 -8.82
N TRP A 45 -24.93 0.10 -8.41
CA TRP A 45 -23.52 -0.05 -8.73
C TRP A 45 -22.86 -1.23 -8.02
N ARG A 46 -23.29 -1.55 -6.79
CA ARG A 46 -22.89 -2.79 -6.11
C ARG A 46 -23.28 -4.02 -6.93
N THR A 47 -24.52 -4.06 -7.40
CA THR A 47 -25.03 -5.17 -8.22
C THR A 47 -24.23 -5.31 -9.52
N VAL A 48 -23.97 -4.21 -10.23
CA VAL A 48 -23.14 -4.21 -11.44
C VAL A 48 -21.73 -4.70 -11.14
N ALA A 49 -21.11 -4.22 -10.06
CA ALA A 49 -19.79 -4.63 -9.64
C ALA A 49 -19.74 -6.13 -9.30
N GLN A 50 -20.74 -6.66 -8.58
CA GLN A 50 -20.83 -8.09 -8.27
C GLN A 50 -20.89 -8.95 -9.54
N TYR A 51 -21.72 -8.58 -10.52
CA TYR A 51 -21.79 -9.29 -11.79
C TYR A 51 -20.46 -9.24 -12.57
N ALA A 52 -19.85 -8.07 -12.68
CA ALA A 52 -18.56 -7.92 -13.34
C ALA A 52 -17.47 -8.73 -12.64
N SER A 53 -17.41 -8.67 -11.31
CA SER A 53 -16.45 -9.43 -10.52
C SER A 53 -16.66 -10.93 -10.65
N ASN A 54 -17.90 -11.43 -10.68
CA ASN A 54 -18.18 -12.85 -10.89
C ASN A 54 -17.68 -13.32 -12.27
N TYR A 55 -17.89 -12.52 -13.32
CA TYR A 55 -17.38 -12.82 -14.65
C TYR A 55 -15.84 -12.93 -14.65
N VAL A 56 -15.17 -11.91 -14.11
CA VAL A 56 -13.70 -11.87 -14.05
C VAL A 56 -13.15 -12.99 -13.17
N PHE A 57 -13.84 -13.30 -12.07
CA PHE A 57 -13.47 -14.39 -11.17
C PHE A 57 -13.50 -15.74 -11.87
N ASN A 58 -14.56 -16.03 -12.63
CA ASN A 58 -14.68 -17.29 -13.36
C ASN A 58 -13.57 -17.40 -14.41
N GLU A 59 -13.34 -16.36 -15.18
CA GLU A 59 -12.26 -16.32 -16.17
C GLU A 59 -10.89 -16.55 -15.53
N ARG A 60 -10.62 -15.87 -14.40
CA ARG A 60 -9.35 -16.02 -13.68
C ARG A 60 -9.20 -17.37 -13.00
N SER A 61 -10.27 -17.93 -12.45
CA SER A 61 -10.25 -19.27 -11.84
C SER A 61 -9.85 -20.32 -12.87
N VAL A 62 -10.41 -20.25 -14.09
CA VAL A 62 -10.01 -21.14 -15.20
C VAL A 62 -8.54 -20.93 -15.59
N ALA A 63 -8.08 -19.69 -15.65
CA ALA A 63 -6.68 -19.41 -15.98
C ALA A 63 -5.71 -19.94 -14.90
N ILE A 64 -6.07 -19.78 -13.63
CA ILE A 64 -5.31 -20.28 -12.48
C ILE A 64 -5.25 -21.81 -12.50
N GLU A 65 -6.38 -22.47 -12.76
CA GLU A 65 -6.44 -23.92 -12.85
C GLU A 65 -5.53 -24.47 -13.96
N LYS A 66 -5.54 -23.82 -15.13
CA LYS A 66 -4.62 -24.16 -16.24
C LYS A 66 -3.14 -23.96 -15.90
N MET A 67 -2.82 -23.13 -14.90
CA MET A 67 -1.45 -22.89 -14.44
C MET A 67 -1.00 -23.88 -13.36
N GLY A 68 -1.83 -24.86 -12.98
CA GLY A 68 -1.53 -25.83 -11.92
C GLY A 68 -2.17 -25.49 -10.57
N GLY A 69 -3.17 -24.61 -10.56
CA GLY A 69 -3.93 -24.24 -9.37
C GLY A 69 -3.44 -22.96 -8.69
N PHE A 70 -4.18 -22.53 -7.65
CA PHE A 70 -3.93 -21.25 -7.00
C PHE A 70 -2.62 -21.22 -6.22
N GLN A 71 -2.26 -22.33 -5.60
CA GLN A 71 -1.01 -22.46 -4.85
C GLN A 71 0.22 -22.20 -5.72
N GLU A 72 0.24 -22.81 -6.92
CA GLU A 72 1.32 -22.63 -7.89
C GLU A 72 1.36 -21.20 -8.43
N TRP A 73 0.20 -20.59 -8.66
CA TRP A 73 0.12 -19.19 -9.04
C TRP A 73 0.71 -18.27 -7.95
N GLN A 74 0.36 -18.50 -6.67
CA GLN A 74 0.87 -17.72 -5.54
C GLN A 74 2.39 -17.88 -5.40
N LYS A 75 2.89 -19.11 -5.55
CA LYS A 75 4.32 -19.41 -5.55
C LYS A 75 5.06 -18.61 -6.63
N ARG A 76 4.57 -18.63 -7.87
CA ARG A 76 5.16 -17.85 -8.98
C ARG A 76 5.12 -16.34 -8.75
N GLN A 77 4.04 -15.82 -8.16
CA GLN A 77 3.98 -14.39 -7.81
C GLN A 77 4.99 -14.03 -6.73
N TRP A 78 5.16 -14.89 -5.73
CA TRP A 78 6.15 -14.71 -4.67
C TRP A 78 7.58 -14.77 -5.22
N GLU A 79 7.90 -15.78 -6.04
CA GLU A 79 9.20 -15.91 -6.71
C GLU A 79 9.52 -14.69 -7.56
N LYS A 80 8.59 -14.24 -8.40
CA LYS A 80 8.75 -13.04 -9.23
C LYS A 80 8.95 -11.77 -8.41
N LYS A 81 8.26 -11.64 -7.28
CA LYS A 81 8.43 -10.49 -6.37
C LYS A 81 9.82 -10.51 -5.74
N ASN A 82 10.31 -11.69 -5.35
CA ASN A 82 11.63 -11.83 -4.73
C ASN A 82 12.77 -11.72 -5.74
N GLU A 83 12.55 -12.14 -6.97
CA GLU A 83 13.45 -11.86 -8.09
C GLU A 83 13.56 -10.37 -8.34
N ARG A 84 12.43 -9.65 -8.45
CA ARG A 84 12.45 -8.20 -8.61
C ARG A 84 13.13 -7.47 -7.44
N LYS A 85 12.89 -7.90 -6.19
CA LYS A 85 13.61 -7.35 -5.02
C LYS A 85 15.13 -7.56 -5.12
N ARG A 86 15.57 -8.70 -5.65
CA ARG A 86 16.99 -8.98 -5.89
C ARG A 86 17.54 -8.08 -6.98
N GLU A 87 16.86 -7.96 -8.11
CA GLU A 87 17.25 -7.05 -9.20
C GLU A 87 17.34 -5.58 -8.74
N GLU A 88 16.34 -5.09 -8.01
CA GLU A 88 16.32 -3.73 -7.46
C GLU A 88 17.50 -3.47 -6.51
N ARG A 89 17.86 -4.48 -5.71
CA ARG A 89 19.05 -4.44 -4.86
C ARG A 89 20.32 -4.43 -5.68
N ASP A 90 20.46 -5.32 -6.66
CA ASP A 90 21.68 -5.43 -7.46
C ASP A 90 21.99 -4.10 -8.17
N VAL A 91 20.96 -3.41 -8.69
CA VAL A 91 21.09 -2.07 -9.27
C VAL A 91 21.51 -1.03 -8.21
N LEU A 92 20.96 -1.08 -7.00
CA LEU A 92 21.38 -0.21 -5.91
C LEU A 92 22.85 -0.47 -5.53
N TRP A 93 23.28 -1.73 -5.56
CA TRP A 93 24.63 -2.15 -5.22
C TRP A 93 25.65 -1.72 -6.26
N GLU A 94 25.36 -1.88 -7.55
CA GLU A 94 26.21 -1.35 -8.62
C GLU A 94 26.48 0.14 -8.40
N ARG A 95 25.44 0.91 -8.05
CA ARG A 95 25.56 2.34 -7.77
C ARG A 95 26.44 2.65 -6.56
N ILE A 96 26.29 1.91 -5.47
CA ILE A 96 27.10 2.09 -4.25
C ILE A 96 28.56 1.71 -4.52
N SER A 97 28.81 0.64 -5.29
CA SER A 97 30.14 0.21 -5.69
C SER A 97 30.86 1.26 -6.54
N GLU A 98 30.17 1.83 -7.53
CA GLU A 98 30.70 2.94 -8.34
C GLU A 98 31.06 4.16 -7.48
N GLU A 99 30.21 4.51 -6.52
CA GLU A 99 30.44 5.63 -5.60
C GLU A 99 31.64 5.40 -4.67
N LEU A 100 31.78 4.19 -4.12
CA LEU A 100 32.96 3.77 -3.35
C LEU A 100 34.24 3.83 -4.19
N GLN A 101 34.19 3.40 -5.45
CA GLN A 101 35.33 3.46 -6.36
C GLN A 101 35.75 4.89 -6.72
N ALA A 102 34.80 5.81 -6.82
CA ALA A 102 35.03 7.23 -7.12
C ALA A 102 35.53 8.06 -5.92
N THR A 103 35.42 7.53 -4.70
CA THR A 103 35.73 8.26 -3.46
C THR A 103 37.20 8.08 -3.03
N SER A 104 37.79 9.08 -2.34
CA SER A 104 39.17 9.01 -1.83
C SER A 104 39.35 7.95 -0.74
N GLU A 105 40.56 7.41 -0.56
CA GLU A 105 40.82 6.27 0.35
C GLU A 105 40.42 6.53 1.82
N GLU A 106 40.62 7.75 2.32
CA GLU A 106 40.23 8.14 3.68
C GLU A 106 38.71 8.12 3.88
N SER A 107 37.95 8.50 2.85
CA SER A 107 36.48 8.51 2.89
C SER A 107 35.89 7.13 2.55
N ARG A 108 36.57 6.32 1.73
CA ARG A 108 36.20 4.93 1.43
C ARG A 108 36.20 4.07 2.69
N SER A 109 37.20 4.22 3.55
CA SER A 109 37.30 3.45 4.80
C SER A 109 36.12 3.73 5.74
N SER A 110 35.72 4.99 5.87
CA SER A 110 34.54 5.41 6.66
C SER A 110 33.23 4.86 6.08
N MET A 111 33.07 4.84 4.75
CA MET A 111 31.91 4.26 4.10
C MET A 111 31.83 2.73 4.25
N ILE A 112 32.96 2.03 4.15
CA ILE A 112 33.04 0.58 4.38
C ILE A 112 32.64 0.25 5.82
N GLU A 113 33.10 1.03 6.79
CA GLU A 113 32.77 0.83 8.21
C GLU A 113 31.27 1.07 8.49
N GLN A 114 30.67 2.09 7.86
CA GLN A 114 29.22 2.33 7.92
C GLN A 114 28.42 1.20 7.26
N LEU A 115 28.87 0.66 6.14
CA LEU A 115 28.22 -0.47 5.47
C LEU A 115 28.33 -1.75 6.30
N ALA A 116 29.45 -1.97 6.99
CA ALA A 116 29.64 -3.07 7.93
C ALA A 116 28.72 -2.95 9.15
N GLU A 117 28.51 -1.74 9.68
CA GLU A 117 27.58 -1.49 10.78
C GLU A 117 26.11 -1.75 10.38
N ILE A 118 25.77 -1.59 9.10
CA ILE A 118 24.46 -1.92 8.51
C ILE A 118 24.37 -3.43 8.14
N GLY A 119 25.46 -4.19 8.27
CA GLY A 119 25.50 -5.64 8.11
C GLY A 119 26.00 -6.15 6.76
N PHE A 120 26.75 -5.35 6.01
CA PHE A 120 27.39 -5.76 4.75
C PHE A 120 28.87 -6.03 4.94
N VAL A 121 29.36 -7.17 4.45
CA VAL A 121 30.80 -7.48 4.47
C VAL A 121 31.43 -7.05 3.14
N VAL A 122 32.10 -5.90 3.15
CA VAL A 122 32.79 -5.33 1.98
C VAL A 122 34.30 -5.51 2.11
N SER A 123 34.96 -5.93 1.03
CA SER A 123 36.42 -6.06 0.93
C SER A 123 37.09 -4.67 0.80
N SER A 124 38.40 -4.64 1.00
CA SER A 124 39.21 -3.42 0.91
C SER A 124 39.22 -2.75 -0.47
N ASP A 125 38.96 -3.54 -1.51
CA ASP A 125 38.83 -3.15 -2.92
C ASP A 125 37.40 -2.78 -3.32
N GLY A 126 36.45 -2.88 -2.37
CA GLY A 126 35.05 -2.52 -2.58
C GLY A 126 34.16 -3.67 -3.07
N GLU A 127 34.68 -4.90 -3.16
CA GLU A 127 33.91 -6.09 -3.51
C GLU A 127 33.20 -6.67 -2.29
N ILE A 128 31.91 -7.00 -2.40
CA ILE A 128 31.16 -7.55 -1.26
C ILE A 128 31.35 -9.07 -1.20
N LEU A 129 31.74 -9.57 -0.03
CA LEU A 129 31.94 -11.00 0.24
C LEU A 129 30.67 -11.67 0.76
N GLU A 130 29.87 -10.97 1.57
CA GLU A 130 28.65 -11.52 2.17
C GLU A 130 27.65 -10.39 2.56
N ASP A 131 26.38 -10.60 2.23
CA ASP A 131 25.26 -9.80 2.73
C ASP A 131 24.60 -10.59 3.88
N LEU A 132 24.90 -10.21 5.11
CA LEU A 132 24.44 -10.94 6.31
C LEU A 132 22.96 -10.67 6.63
N HIS A 133 22.33 -9.71 5.95
CA HIS A 133 20.89 -9.39 6.08
C HIS A 133 20.02 -10.01 4.99
N ILE A 134 20.52 -11.02 4.27
CA ILE A 134 19.63 -11.91 3.50
C ILE A 134 18.81 -12.73 4.51
N GLU A 135 17.79 -12.10 5.07
CA GLU A 135 16.62 -12.82 5.53
C GLU A 135 16.05 -13.47 4.28
N ILE A 136 16.37 -14.75 4.10
CA ILE A 136 15.65 -15.61 3.19
C ILE A 136 14.22 -15.62 3.75
N GLU A 137 13.37 -14.72 3.26
CA GLU A 137 11.94 -14.74 3.55
C GLU A 137 11.50 -16.17 3.26
N GLU A 138 11.15 -16.94 4.29
CA GLU A 138 10.63 -18.27 4.07
C GLU A 138 9.34 -18.13 3.25
N ALA A 139 9.15 -19.04 2.28
CA ALA A 139 7.96 -19.00 1.45
C ALA A 139 6.73 -19.07 2.36
N PRO A 140 5.78 -18.12 2.25
CA PRO A 140 4.59 -18.14 3.09
C PRO A 140 3.76 -19.38 2.76
N THR A 141 2.95 -19.82 3.74
CA THR A 141 1.98 -20.89 3.49
C THR A 141 0.96 -20.43 2.44
N PHE A 142 0.99 -21.08 1.29
CA PHE A 142 0.09 -20.82 0.18
C PHE A 142 -1.26 -21.53 0.37
N SER A 143 -2.33 -20.89 -0.11
CA SER A 143 -3.69 -21.44 -0.11
C SER A 143 -3.93 -22.21 -1.40
N ASN A 144 -4.74 -23.26 -1.31
CA ASN A 144 -5.18 -24.02 -2.49
C ASN A 144 -6.42 -23.39 -3.16
N GLU A 145 -7.22 -22.63 -2.41
CA GLU A 145 -8.47 -22.08 -2.90
C GLU A 145 -8.32 -20.60 -3.28
N PHE A 146 -8.73 -20.27 -4.50
CA PHE A 146 -8.85 -18.89 -4.97
C PHE A 146 -10.24 -18.34 -4.59
N THR A 147 -10.28 -17.26 -3.81
CA THR A 147 -11.54 -16.67 -3.35
C THR A 147 -11.82 -15.31 -3.99
N MET A 148 -13.07 -14.86 -3.94
CA MET A 148 -13.43 -13.50 -4.40
C MET A 148 -12.70 -12.40 -3.63
N ARG A 149 -12.36 -12.62 -2.36
CA ARG A 149 -11.54 -11.68 -1.59
C ARG A 149 -10.13 -11.57 -2.17
N ASP A 150 -9.58 -12.67 -2.67
CA ASP A 150 -8.25 -12.67 -3.29
C ASP A 150 -8.27 -11.96 -4.64
N LEU A 151 -9.34 -12.12 -5.43
CA LEU A 151 -9.53 -11.32 -6.64
C LEU A 151 -9.54 -9.81 -6.33
N TYR A 152 -10.27 -9.38 -5.30
CA TYR A 152 -10.32 -7.97 -4.91
C TYR A 152 -8.97 -7.44 -4.41
N LYS A 153 -8.20 -8.24 -3.68
CA LYS A 153 -6.81 -7.90 -3.32
C LYS A 153 -5.93 -7.70 -4.56
N ILE A 154 -6.05 -8.58 -5.57
CA ILE A 154 -5.30 -8.48 -6.83
C ILE A 154 -5.68 -7.20 -7.58
N LEU A 155 -6.98 -6.88 -7.64
CA LEU A 155 -7.49 -5.67 -8.29
C LEU A 155 -7.28 -4.38 -7.47
N ARG A 156 -6.81 -4.50 -6.22
CA ARG A 156 -6.68 -3.39 -5.25
C ARG A 156 -8.00 -2.65 -5.02
N LEU A 157 -9.09 -3.40 -4.93
CA LEU A 157 -10.43 -2.89 -4.66
C LEU A 157 -10.89 -3.28 -3.26
N ASP A 158 -11.74 -2.45 -2.67
CA ASP A 158 -12.37 -2.74 -1.39
C ASP A 158 -13.50 -3.75 -1.59
N TYR A 159 -13.33 -4.94 -1.00
CA TYR A 159 -14.33 -6.00 -1.02
C TYR A 159 -15.60 -5.61 -0.25
N ASP A 160 -15.42 -4.91 0.88
CA ASP A 160 -16.52 -4.55 1.76
C ASP A 160 -17.42 -3.50 1.11
N LEU A 161 -16.87 -2.63 0.26
CA LEU A 161 -17.65 -1.65 -0.49
C LEU A 161 -18.71 -2.31 -1.39
N VAL A 162 -18.46 -3.52 -1.88
CA VAL A 162 -19.33 -4.25 -2.82
C VAL A 162 -20.18 -5.32 -2.15
N TYR A 163 -19.67 -6.00 -1.13
CA TYR A 163 -20.31 -7.18 -0.53
C TYR A 163 -20.79 -6.99 0.92
N LYS A 164 -20.53 -5.86 1.57
CA LYS A 164 -21.14 -5.47 2.87
C LYS A 164 -22.13 -4.33 2.69
#